data_AF-A0A7W6RHX9-F1
#
_entry.id   AF-A0A7W6RHX9-F1
#
_cell.length_a   1.000
_cell.length_b   1.000
_cell.length_c   1.000
_cell.angle_alpha   90.00
_cell.angle_beta   90.00
_cell.angle_gamma   90.00
#
_symmetry.space_group_name_H-M   'P 1'
#
loop_
_entity.id
_entity.type
_entity.pdbx_description
1 polymer ?
#
loop_
_entity_poly.entity_id
_entity_poly.type
_entity_poly.pdbx_seq_one_letter_code
_entity_poly.pdbx_strand_id
1 'polypeptide(L)'
;MVKPPFDIDDLFPATLKPLTLGLLEENARLVSENGALRDEIARLKGLKGKPDIKPPSKPSGMDKATDKRPRREGKRRRGPKKPSGVVEERRIAVDGVPPGSRFKGTERFTVQELKIEAHTVCYRRERWVTLDGVTMLAARPDGVADHFGPALKRFILAQYHQGQTPA
;
A
#
# COMPACT_ATOMS: atom_id res chain seq x y z
N MET A 1 3.95 25.24 6.26
CA MET A 1 4.13 25.73 7.64
C MET A 1 3.25 26.95 7.80
N VAL A 2 2.34 26.95 8.79
CA VAL A 2 1.55 28.14 9.12
C VAL A 2 2.54 29.19 9.65
N LYS A 3 2.51 30.39 9.08
CA LYS A 3 3.38 31.49 9.52
C LYS A 3 3.00 31.84 10.97
N PRO A 4 3.95 31.93 11.91
CA PRO A 4 3.63 32.27 13.29
C PRO A 4 2.97 33.66 13.34
N PRO A 5 2.01 33.88 14.25
CA PRO A 5 1.26 35.14 14.35
C PRO A 5 2.10 36.31 14.89
N PHE A 6 3.36 36.08 15.22
CA PHE A 6 4.33 37.04 15.71
C PHE A 6 5.71 36.71 15.16
N ASP A 7 6.58 37.72 15.05
CA ASP A 7 7.98 37.52 14.72
C ASP A 7 8.71 36.92 15.94
N ILE A 8 9.32 35.76 15.74
CA ILE A 8 9.99 35.01 16.82
C ILE A 8 11.33 35.69 17.16
N ASP A 9 11.96 36.32 16.17
CA ASP A 9 13.28 36.93 16.31
C ASP A 9 13.22 38.26 17.09
N ASP A 10 12.02 38.86 17.21
CA ASP A 10 11.77 40.10 17.96
C ASP A 10 11.34 39.86 19.42
N LEU A 11 11.21 38.60 19.88
CA LEU A 11 10.75 38.28 21.23
C LEU A 11 11.87 38.31 22.28
N PHE A 12 11.63 39.02 23.38
CA PHE A 12 12.56 39.05 24.52
C PHE A 12 12.64 37.69 25.23
N PRO A 13 13.82 37.31 25.81
CA PRO A 13 14.00 36.05 26.54
C PRO A 13 13.00 35.81 27.68
N ALA A 14 12.51 36.87 28.32
CA ALA A 14 11.51 36.81 29.38
C ALA A 14 10.13 36.35 28.86
N THR A 15 9.81 36.63 27.60
CA THR A 15 8.56 36.23 26.94
C THR A 15 8.70 34.87 26.24
N LEU A 16 9.90 34.53 25.77
CA LEU A 16 10.19 33.24 25.14
C LEU A 16 10.03 32.06 26.10
N LYS A 17 10.50 32.18 27.35
CA LYS A 17 10.43 31.09 28.35
C LYS A 17 8.99 30.64 28.69
N PRO A 18 8.03 31.52 29.04
CA PRO A 18 6.66 31.09 29.30
C PRO A 18 5.97 30.58 28.03
N LEU A 19 6.30 31.14 26.86
CA LEU A 19 5.76 30.66 25.58
C LEU A 19 6.23 29.24 25.25
N THR A 20 7.52 28.94 25.44
CA THR A 20 8.04 27.58 25.19
C THR A 20 7.47 26.57 26.17
N LEU A 21 7.26 26.95 27.44
CA LEU A 21 6.58 26.11 28.42
C LEU A 21 5.14 25.80 28.00
N GLY A 22 4.36 26.81 27.62
CA GLY A 22 2.99 26.61 27.13
C GLY A 22 2.93 25.73 25.87
N LEU A 23 3.87 25.91 24.95
CA LEU A 23 3.97 25.06 23.76
C LEU A 23 4.34 23.61 24.10
N LEU A 24 5.20 23.38 25.08
CA LEU A 24 5.56 22.02 25.52
C LEU A 24 4.38 21.32 26.20
N GLU A 25 3.60 22.04 27.02
CA GLU A 25 2.38 21.53 27.64
C GLU A 25 1.32 21.17 26.59
N GLU A 26 1.10 22.07 25.62
CA GLU A 26 0.17 21.81 24.54
C GLU A 26 0.64 20.65 23.65
N ASN A 27 1.93 20.56 23.36
CA ASN A 27 2.50 19.45 22.61
C ASN A 27 2.30 18.12 23.36
N ALA A 28 2.56 18.07 24.66
CA ALA A 28 2.34 16.89 25.47
C ALA A 28 0.87 16.45 25.47
N ARG A 29 -0.06 17.41 25.57
CA ARG A 29 -1.51 17.16 25.45
C ARG A 29 -1.85 16.59 24.07
N LEU A 30 -1.39 17.22 23.00
CA LEU A 30 -1.65 16.79 21.62
C LEU A 30 -1.07 15.41 21.32
N VAL A 31 0.11 15.10 21.84
CA VAL A 31 0.74 13.78 21.70
C VAL A 31 -0.09 12.71 22.41
N SER A 32 -0.60 13.00 23.61
CA SER A 32 -1.48 12.10 24.35
C SER A 32 -2.80 11.85 23.62
N GLU A 33 -3.45 12.91 23.13
CA GLU A 33 -4.70 12.81 22.39
C GLU A 33 -4.52 12.06 21.06
N ASN A 34 -3.47 12.37 20.31
CA ASN A 34 -3.12 11.62 19.10
C ASN A 34 -2.85 10.13 19.40
N GLY A 35 -2.23 9.82 20.53
CA GLY A 35 -2.05 8.45 21.00
C GLY A 35 -3.38 7.72 21.18
N ALA A 36 -4.29 8.32 21.95
CA ALA A 36 -5.63 7.76 22.20
C ALA A 36 -6.44 7.57 20.91
N LEU A 37 -6.40 8.55 19.99
CA LEU A 37 -7.08 8.47 18.69
C LEU A 37 -6.50 7.36 17.82
N ARG A 38 -5.17 7.18 17.81
CA ARG A 38 -4.52 6.10 17.07
C ARG A 38 -4.88 4.73 17.62
N ASP A 39 -4.97 4.60 18.93
CA ASP A 39 -5.39 3.36 19.59
C ASP A 39 -6.86 3.03 19.28
N GLU A 40 -7.75 4.02 19.28
CA GLU A 40 -9.15 3.84 18.89
C GLU A 40 -9.31 3.48 17.41
N ILE A 41 -8.50 4.10 16.52
CA ILE A 41 -8.45 3.72 15.11
C ILE A 41 -7.98 2.25 14.95
N ALA A 42 -6.98 1.83 15.72
CA ALA A 42 -6.49 0.45 15.68
C ALA A 42 -7.57 -0.56 16.13
N ARG A 43 -8.31 -0.22 17.20
CA ARG A 43 -9.46 -1.00 17.68
C ARG A 43 -10.55 -1.11 16.62
N LEU A 44 -10.97 0.02 16.04
CA LEU A 44 -12.01 0.06 14.99
C LEU A 44 -11.61 -0.72 13.72
N LYS A 45 -10.31 -0.71 13.38
CA LYS A 45 -9.77 -1.44 12.23
C LYS A 45 -9.46 -2.91 12.51
N GLY A 46 -9.74 -3.41 13.73
CA GLY A 46 -9.44 -4.79 14.12
C GLY A 46 -7.95 -5.14 14.13
N LEU A 47 -7.08 -4.12 14.21
CA LEU A 47 -5.65 -4.29 14.31
C LEU A 47 -5.29 -4.61 15.77
N LYS A 48 -4.27 -5.47 15.97
CA LYS A 48 -3.76 -5.71 17.33
C LYS A 48 -3.20 -4.39 17.87
N GLY A 49 -3.76 -3.93 18.99
CA GLY A 49 -3.31 -2.73 19.69
C GLY A 49 -1.83 -2.82 20.11
N LYS A 50 -1.29 -1.72 20.62
CA LYS A 50 0.11 -1.62 21.03
C LYS A 50 0.45 -2.77 22.01
N PRO A 51 1.52 -3.55 21.76
CA PRO A 51 1.86 -4.67 22.63
C PRO A 51 2.18 -4.16 24.04
N ASP A 52 1.45 -4.66 25.03
CA ASP A 52 1.71 -4.41 26.46
C ASP A 52 2.97 -5.20 26.87
N ILE A 53 4.14 -4.56 26.74
CA ILE A 53 5.40 -5.13 27.20
C ILE A 53 5.47 -4.91 28.70
N LYS A 54 4.95 -5.86 29.47
CA LYS A 54 5.14 -5.88 30.93
C LYS A 54 6.63 -5.99 31.25
N PRO A 55 7.16 -5.20 32.21
CA PRO A 55 8.54 -5.38 32.67
C PRO A 55 8.70 -6.79 33.26
N PRO A 56 9.85 -7.46 33.03
CA PRO A 56 10.02 -8.84 33.44
C PRO A 56 10.04 -8.93 34.97
N SER A 57 8.99 -9.51 35.56
CA SER A 57 8.99 -9.93 36.96
C SER A 57 9.51 -11.37 37.04
N LYS A 58 10.71 -11.49 37.61
CA LYS A 58 11.46 -12.71 37.98
C LYS A 58 11.99 -13.62 36.85
N PRO A 59 13.20 -14.21 37.04
CA PRO A 59 13.76 -15.16 36.10
C PRO A 59 13.04 -16.50 36.29
N SER A 60 12.22 -16.89 35.31
CA SER A 60 11.64 -18.22 35.28
C SER A 60 12.72 -19.23 34.90
N GLY A 61 13.03 -20.13 35.84
CA GLY A 61 13.85 -21.31 35.61
C GLY A 61 13.30 -22.11 34.43
N MET A 62 14.14 -22.33 33.44
CA MET A 62 13.85 -23.15 32.27
C MET A 62 14.98 -24.16 32.10
N ASP A 63 15.22 -24.95 33.15
CA ASP A 63 15.85 -26.25 32.99
C ASP A 63 14.76 -27.27 32.66
N LYS A 64 15.04 -28.07 31.63
CA LYS A 64 14.24 -29.16 31.06
C LYS A 64 13.21 -28.74 30.00
N ALA A 65 13.62 -28.83 28.74
CA ALA A 65 13.21 -29.96 27.90
C ALA A 65 13.88 -29.85 26.53
N THR A 66 14.75 -30.82 26.27
CA THR A 66 15.33 -31.14 24.99
C THR A 66 14.21 -31.56 24.05
N ASP A 67 13.91 -30.74 23.05
CA ASP A 67 13.36 -31.24 21.80
C ASP A 67 14.07 -30.56 20.63
N LYS A 68 14.70 -31.40 19.80
CA LYS A 68 15.46 -30.97 18.63
C LYS A 68 14.51 -30.27 17.67
N ARG A 69 14.49 -28.94 17.68
CA ARG A 69 13.88 -28.17 16.58
C ARG A 69 14.55 -28.62 15.28
N PRO A 70 13.80 -29.01 14.23
CA PRO A 70 14.40 -29.21 12.93
C PRO A 70 15.05 -27.90 12.51
N ARG A 71 16.34 -27.99 12.18
CA ARG A 71 17.17 -26.89 11.71
C ARG A 71 16.42 -26.21 10.57
N ARG A 72 15.88 -25.00 10.81
CA ARG A 72 15.27 -24.20 9.75
C ARG A 72 16.34 -24.06 8.67
N GLU A 73 16.12 -24.70 7.53
CA GLU A 73 16.95 -24.52 6.35
C GLU A 73 17.11 -23.01 6.16
N GLY A 74 18.37 -22.59 6.11
CA GLY A 74 18.71 -21.18 5.99
C GLY A 74 17.91 -20.59 4.85
N LYS A 75 17.25 -19.45 5.10
CA LYS A 75 16.56 -18.65 4.10
C LYS A 75 17.42 -18.65 2.83
N ARG A 76 17.01 -19.41 1.81
CA ARG A 76 17.62 -19.32 0.49
C ARG A 76 17.54 -17.86 0.10
N ARG A 77 18.70 -17.20 0.00
CA ARG A 77 18.79 -15.83 -0.48
C ARG A 77 18.12 -15.83 -1.84
N ARG A 78 16.96 -15.15 -1.94
CA ARG A 78 16.24 -15.03 -3.21
C ARG A 78 17.25 -14.42 -4.18
N GLY A 79 17.59 -15.17 -5.23
CA GLY A 79 18.44 -14.64 -6.30
C GLY A 79 17.83 -13.39 -6.92
N PRO A 80 18.58 -12.66 -7.76
CA PRO A 80 18.08 -11.48 -8.43
C PRO A 80 16.71 -11.76 -9.04
N LYS A 81 15.72 -10.90 -8.79
CA LYS A 81 14.38 -11.03 -9.37
C LYS A 81 14.53 -11.02 -10.89
N LYS A 82 14.36 -12.19 -11.52
CA LYS A 82 14.20 -12.25 -12.97
C LYS A 82 12.84 -11.63 -13.31
N PRO A 83 12.74 -10.82 -14.38
CA PRO A 83 11.44 -10.35 -14.85
C PRO A 83 10.56 -11.56 -15.16
N SER A 84 9.38 -11.62 -14.54
CA SER A 84 8.41 -12.69 -14.74
C SER A 84 7.43 -12.24 -15.83
N GLY A 85 7.76 -12.50 -17.11
CA GLY A 85 6.88 -12.16 -18.22
C GLY A 85 7.55 -12.28 -19.59
N VAL A 86 6.74 -12.11 -20.65
CA VAL A 86 7.24 -11.92 -22.02
C VAL A 86 7.99 -10.59 -22.06
N VAL A 87 9.27 -10.63 -22.40
CA VAL A 87 10.12 -9.43 -22.52
C VAL A 87 10.10 -8.99 -23.98
N GLU A 88 9.58 -7.80 -24.24
CA GLU A 88 9.80 -7.13 -25.51
C GLU A 88 11.22 -6.55 -25.52
N GLU A 89 12.07 -7.01 -26.43
CA GLU A 89 13.43 -6.51 -26.56
C GLU A 89 13.48 -5.41 -27.63
N ARG A 90 13.82 -4.19 -27.20
CA ARG A 90 14.09 -3.06 -28.10
C ARG A 90 15.55 -2.67 -28.00
N ARG A 91 16.22 -2.54 -29.15
CA ARG A 91 17.57 -1.99 -29.24
C ARG A 91 17.48 -0.48 -29.40
N ILE A 92 18.21 0.24 -28.56
CA ILE A 92 18.35 1.69 -28.63
C ILE A 92 19.77 1.98 -29.12
N ALA A 93 19.90 2.61 -30.27
CA ALA A 93 21.19 3.05 -30.80
C ALA A 93 21.62 4.35 -30.14
N VAL A 94 22.93 4.57 -30.01
CA VAL A 94 23.48 5.85 -29.60
C VAL A 94 23.54 6.75 -30.83
N ASP A 95 22.93 7.93 -30.76
CA ASP A 95 23.02 8.93 -31.83
C ASP A 95 24.35 9.67 -31.79
N GLY A 96 24.93 10.00 -32.96
CA GLY A 96 26.12 10.84 -33.05
C GLY A 96 27.42 10.20 -32.57
N VAL A 97 27.62 8.89 -32.79
CA VAL A 97 28.85 8.19 -32.41
C VAL A 97 30.07 8.80 -33.12
N PRO A 98 31.11 9.27 -32.39
CA PRO A 98 32.29 9.88 -33.00
C PRO A 98 33.03 8.92 -33.94
N PRO A 99 33.61 9.42 -35.06
CA PRO A 99 34.46 8.61 -35.94
C PRO A 99 35.62 7.95 -35.19
N GLY A 100 35.94 6.70 -35.54
CA GLY A 100 36.97 5.90 -34.85
C GLY A 100 36.48 5.17 -33.60
N SER A 101 35.24 5.41 -33.16
CA SER A 101 34.62 4.62 -32.10
C SER A 101 34.36 3.17 -32.54
N ARG A 102 34.51 2.22 -31.61
CA ARG A 102 34.16 0.82 -31.84
C ARG A 102 32.93 0.41 -31.04
N PHE A 103 32.08 -0.40 -31.64
CA PHE A 103 30.95 -1.01 -30.94
C PHE A 103 31.45 -2.03 -29.90
N LYS A 104 31.12 -1.81 -28.62
CA LYS A 104 31.54 -2.68 -27.49
C LYS A 104 30.49 -3.74 -27.12
N GLY A 105 29.29 -3.67 -27.71
CA GLY A 105 28.14 -4.49 -27.34
C GLY A 105 26.99 -3.65 -26.81
N THR A 106 25.98 -4.32 -26.25
CA THR A 106 24.76 -3.70 -25.72
C THR A 106 24.67 -3.95 -24.22
N GLU A 107 24.31 -2.92 -23.46
CA GLU A 107 24.00 -3.04 -22.03
C GLU A 107 22.49 -3.25 -21.85
N ARG A 108 22.12 -4.17 -20.94
CA ARG A 108 20.70 -4.50 -20.68
C ARG A 108 20.14 -3.58 -19.60
N PHE A 109 19.06 -2.89 -19.95
CA PHE A 109 18.21 -2.16 -19.01
C PHE A 109 16.77 -2.67 -19.16
N THR A 110 16.12 -3.01 -18.04
CA THR A 110 14.77 -3.58 -18.05
C THR A 110 13.82 -2.68 -17.29
N VAL A 111 12.73 -2.28 -17.94
CA VAL A 111 11.60 -1.59 -17.33
C VAL A 111 10.43 -2.56 -17.25
N GLN A 112 9.75 -2.61 -16.10
CA GLN A 112 8.55 -3.40 -15.92
C GLN A 112 7.33 -2.48 -15.93
N GLU A 113 6.51 -2.58 -16.98
CA GLU A 113 5.30 -1.78 -17.15
C GLU A 113 4.03 -2.60 -16.84
N LEU A 114 2.94 -1.89 -16.57
CA LEU A 114 1.60 -2.47 -16.41
C LEU A 114 0.72 -2.05 -17.59
N LYS A 115 0.26 -3.03 -18.39
CA LYS A 115 -0.73 -2.80 -19.45
C LYS A 115 -2.14 -3.10 -18.93
N ILE A 116 -3.00 -2.08 -18.85
CA ILE A 116 -4.42 -2.21 -18.51
C ILE A 116 -5.24 -2.02 -19.79
N GLU A 117 -6.11 -2.98 -20.10
CA GLU A 117 -6.96 -2.96 -21.28
C GLU A 117 -8.44 -3.05 -20.88
N ALA A 118 -9.28 -2.25 -21.52
CA ALA A 118 -10.72 -2.29 -21.32
C ALA A 118 -11.32 -3.44 -22.14
N HIS A 119 -11.98 -4.38 -21.45
CA HIS A 119 -12.70 -5.47 -22.08
C HIS A 119 -14.20 -5.30 -21.85
N THR A 120 -14.95 -5.07 -22.93
CA THR A 120 -16.40 -4.78 -22.88
C THR A 120 -17.18 -5.93 -23.50
N VAL A 121 -18.16 -6.46 -22.76
CA VAL A 121 -19.05 -7.53 -23.21
C VAL A 121 -20.48 -7.00 -23.32
N CYS A 122 -21.07 -7.10 -24.50
CA CYS A 122 -22.48 -6.77 -24.73
C CYS A 122 -23.34 -8.04 -24.64
N TYR A 123 -24.08 -8.19 -23.55
CA TYR A 123 -25.01 -9.30 -23.37
C TYR A 123 -26.35 -9.00 -24.05
N ARG A 124 -26.57 -9.59 -25.22
CA ARG A 124 -27.90 -9.61 -25.85
C ARG A 124 -28.73 -10.70 -25.18
N ARG A 125 -29.75 -10.29 -24.43
CA ARG A 125 -30.64 -11.19 -23.68
C ARG A 125 -31.92 -11.38 -24.47
N GLU A 126 -32.34 -12.63 -24.60
CA GLU A 126 -33.59 -12.96 -25.27
C GLU A 126 -34.78 -12.37 -24.50
N ARG A 127 -35.74 -11.83 -25.26
CA ARG A 127 -37.00 -11.32 -24.76
C ARG A 127 -38.13 -11.93 -25.59
N TRP A 128 -39.01 -12.67 -24.93
CA TRP A 128 -40.14 -13.34 -25.53
C TRP A 128 -41.44 -12.80 -24.95
N VAL A 129 -42.54 -12.91 -25.70
CA VAL A 129 -43.90 -12.65 -25.22
C VAL A 129 -44.67 -13.95 -25.37
N THR A 130 -45.30 -14.42 -24.29
CA THR A 130 -46.15 -15.62 -24.32
C THR A 130 -47.46 -15.32 -25.04
N LEU A 131 -48.20 -16.37 -25.41
CA LEU A 131 -49.53 -16.23 -26.03
C LEU A 131 -50.50 -15.44 -25.15
N ASP A 132 -50.33 -15.51 -23.82
CA ASP A 132 -51.13 -14.78 -22.84
C ASP A 132 -50.65 -13.33 -22.61
N GLY A 133 -49.69 -12.85 -23.42
CA GLY A 133 -49.16 -11.48 -23.36
C GLY A 133 -48.09 -11.24 -22.28
N VAL A 134 -47.65 -12.28 -21.57
CA VAL A 134 -46.62 -12.16 -20.51
C VAL A 134 -45.23 -12.04 -21.14
N THR A 135 -44.44 -11.05 -20.72
CA THR A 135 -43.06 -10.91 -21.18
C THR A 135 -42.12 -11.79 -20.36
N MET A 136 -41.33 -12.62 -21.03
CA MET A 136 -40.22 -13.36 -20.45
C MET A 136 -38.90 -12.75 -20.92
N LEU A 137 -37.97 -12.50 -20.00
CA LEU A 137 -36.64 -11.96 -20.30
C LEU A 137 -35.58 -12.89 -19.72
N ALA A 138 -34.64 -13.34 -20.55
CA ALA A 138 -33.54 -14.19 -20.11
C ALA A 138 -32.79 -13.55 -18.93
N ALA A 139 -32.36 -14.33 -17.95
CA ALA A 139 -31.68 -13.80 -16.76
C ALA A 139 -30.36 -13.07 -17.10
N ARG A 140 -29.84 -12.29 -16.15
CA ARG A 140 -28.48 -11.75 -16.26
C ARG A 140 -27.46 -12.86 -15.97
N PRO A 141 -26.27 -12.83 -16.59
CA PRO A 141 -25.18 -13.72 -16.20
C PRO A 141 -24.81 -13.56 -14.73
N ASP A 142 -24.35 -14.64 -14.11
CA ASP A 142 -23.97 -14.64 -12.70
C ASP A 142 -22.86 -13.62 -12.40
N GLY A 143 -23.03 -12.89 -11.30
CA GLY A 143 -22.07 -11.87 -10.87
C GLY A 143 -22.07 -10.57 -11.70
N VAL A 144 -22.95 -10.44 -12.70
CA VAL A 144 -23.12 -9.21 -13.51
C VAL A 144 -24.37 -8.46 -13.04
N ALA A 145 -24.19 -7.66 -11.98
CA ALA A 145 -25.26 -6.83 -11.43
C ALA A 145 -25.36 -5.45 -12.12
N ASP A 146 -24.22 -4.85 -12.47
CA ASP A 146 -24.11 -3.50 -13.04
C ASP A 146 -23.30 -3.49 -14.34
N HIS A 147 -23.10 -2.30 -14.90
CA HIS A 147 -22.25 -2.04 -16.05
C HIS A 147 -20.75 -2.36 -15.84
N PHE A 148 -20.31 -2.46 -14.58
CA PHE A 148 -18.92 -2.80 -14.25
C PHE A 148 -18.81 -4.21 -13.71
N GLY A 149 -18.00 -5.04 -14.39
CA GLY A 149 -17.76 -6.42 -13.99
C GLY A 149 -17.08 -6.53 -12.63
N PRO A 150 -17.28 -7.65 -11.92
CA PRO A 150 -16.78 -7.85 -10.56
C PRO A 150 -15.25 -7.83 -10.47
N ALA A 151 -14.54 -8.25 -11.53
CA ALA A 151 -13.08 -8.20 -11.57
C ALA A 151 -12.53 -6.77 -11.55
N LEU A 152 -13.12 -5.86 -12.33
CA LEU A 152 -12.72 -4.45 -12.36
C LEU A 152 -12.98 -3.77 -11.02
N LYS A 153 -14.16 -4.00 -10.43
CA LYS A 153 -14.50 -3.48 -9.09
C LYS A 153 -13.48 -3.93 -8.05
N ARG A 154 -13.13 -5.23 -8.02
CA ARG A 154 -12.10 -5.76 -7.10
C ARG A 154 -10.73 -5.13 -7.32
N PHE A 155 -10.32 -4.97 -8.58
CA PHE A 155 -9.04 -4.33 -8.90
C PHE A 155 -8.97 -2.91 -8.35
N ILE A 156 -9.99 -2.08 -8.64
CA ILE A 156 -10.05 -0.69 -8.18
C ILE A 156 -10.03 -0.61 -6.65
N LEU A 157 -10.84 -1.43 -5.97
CA LEU A 157 -10.87 -1.47 -4.50
C LEU A 157 -9.52 -1.86 -3.90
N ALA A 158 -8.86 -2.88 -4.47
CA ALA A 158 -7.53 -3.28 -4.03
C ALA A 158 -6.52 -2.13 -4.18
N GLN A 159 -6.55 -1.40 -5.30
CA GLN A 159 -5.68 -0.24 -5.51
C GLN A 159 -6.00 0.90 -4.54
N TYR A 160 -7.27 1.19 -4.29
CA TYR A 160 -7.68 2.22 -3.34
C TYR A 160 -7.13 1.94 -1.94
N HIS A 161 -7.31 0.71 -1.43
CA HIS A 161 -6.82 0.36 -0.10
C HIS A 161 -5.29 0.28 0.00
N GLN A 162 -4.61 -0.16 -1.06
CA GLN A 162 -3.14 -0.26 -1.08
C GLN A 162 -2.47 1.11 -1.31
N GLY A 163 -3.12 2.00 -2.05
CA GLY A 163 -2.63 3.34 -2.38
C GLY A 163 -2.88 4.38 -1.31
N GLN A 164 -3.67 4.07 -0.27
CA GLN A 164 -3.78 4.93 0.91
C GLN A 164 -2.47 4.92 1.70
N THR A 165 -1.65 5.94 1.46
CA THR A 165 -0.54 6.26 2.35
C THR A 165 -1.11 7.06 3.51
N PRO A 166 -0.92 6.64 4.77
CA PRO A 166 -1.31 7.48 5.90
C PRO A 166 -0.51 8.79 5.82
N ALA A 167 -1.25 9.91 5.73
CA ALA A 167 -0.68 11.25 5.78
C ALA A 167 -0.03 11.53 7.15
#